data_AF-A0A8T5S237-F1
#
_entry.id   AF-A0A8T5S237-F1
#
_cell.length_a   1.000
_cell.length_b   1.000
_cell.length_c   1.000
_cell.angle_alpha   90.00
_cell.angle_beta   90.00
_cell.angle_gamma   90.00
#
_symmetry.space_group_name_H-M   'P 1'
#
loop_
_entity.id
_entity.type
_entity.pdbx_description
1 polymer ?
#
loop_
_entity_poly.entity_id
_entity_poly.type
_entity_poly.pdbx_seq_one_letter_code
_entity_poly.pdbx_strand_id
1 'polypeptide(L)'
;MALLDVLSELGLQPANFLDVGGGASKERVYKALELIFKLKPKVVLVNIFGGITRCDIVAQAIIQALSDFSDAPPMVIRLTGTNEKEGIALLKKAKINAFQDVMDAVKKVKEVLNE
;
A
#
# COMPACT_ATOMS: atom_id res chain seq x y z
N MET A 1 6.89 11.34 -5.13
CA MET A 1 7.32 12.43 -4.23
C MET A 1 6.14 13.12 -3.55
N ALA A 2 5.11 13.56 -4.28
CA ALA A 2 3.93 14.25 -3.69
C ALA A 2 3.28 13.60 -2.45
N LEU A 3 3.29 12.28 -2.30
CA LEU A 3 2.77 11.61 -1.11
C LEU A 3 3.57 11.93 0.17
N LEU A 4 4.89 12.07 0.05
CA LEU A 4 5.76 12.36 1.19
C LEU A 4 5.48 13.76 1.74
N ASP A 5 5.13 14.70 0.85
CA ASP A 5 4.76 16.07 1.21
C ASP A 5 3.45 16.06 2.00
N VAL A 6 2.42 15.36 1.49
CA VAL A 6 1.12 15.20 2.18
C VAL A 6 1.27 14.57 3.57
N LEU A 7 2.14 13.56 3.70
CA LEU A 7 2.42 12.94 5.00
C LEU A 7 3.08 13.94 5.95
N SER A 8 4.05 14.71 5.46
CA SER A 8 4.79 15.70 6.24
C SER A 8 3.89 16.84 6.72
N GLU A 9 3.00 17.35 5.84
CA GLU A 9 2.00 18.38 6.18
C GLU A 9 1.03 17.91 7.29
N LEU A 10 0.79 16.59 7.37
CA LEU A 10 -0.05 15.98 8.39
C LEU A 10 0.72 15.55 9.65
N GLY A 11 2.01 15.93 9.75
CA GLY A 11 2.88 15.67 10.90
C GLY A 11 3.38 14.23 10.99
N LEU A 12 3.26 13.45 9.91
CA LEU A 12 3.81 12.09 9.83
C LEU A 12 5.22 12.15 9.23
N GLN A 13 6.14 11.36 9.77
CA GLN A 13 7.51 11.26 9.28
C GLN A 13 7.71 9.91 8.57
N PRO A 14 7.83 9.89 7.23
CA PRO A 14 8.12 8.67 6.49
C PRO A 14 9.49 8.11 6.87
N ALA A 15 9.56 6.84 7.28
CA ALA A 15 10.82 6.19 7.63
C ALA A 15 11.67 5.86 6.40
N ASN A 16 11.02 5.61 5.27
CA ASN A 16 11.66 5.24 4.02
C ASN A 16 10.72 5.53 2.83
N PHE A 17 11.28 5.49 1.63
CA PHE A 17 10.54 5.60 0.38
C PHE A 17 11.03 4.51 -0.58
N LEU A 18 10.10 3.87 -1.28
CA LEU A 18 10.41 2.88 -2.29
C LEU A 18 9.45 3.03 -3.46
N ASP A 19 10.01 3.23 -4.65
CA ASP A 19 9.26 3.29 -5.90
C ASP A 19 9.46 1.99 -6.67
N VAL A 20 8.35 1.34 -7.02
CA VAL A 20 8.34 0.11 -7.82
C VAL A 20 8.48 0.38 -9.32
N GLY A 21 8.33 1.64 -9.75
CA GLY A 21 8.35 2.07 -11.14
C GLY A 21 7.03 1.79 -11.88
N GLY A 22 6.78 2.54 -12.96
CA GLY A 22 5.63 2.33 -13.82
C GLY A 22 5.65 0.95 -14.49
N GLY A 23 4.49 0.30 -14.59
CA GLY A 23 4.38 -1.02 -15.24
C GLY A 23 4.96 -2.18 -14.43
N ALA A 24 5.13 -2.03 -13.12
CA ALA A 24 5.64 -3.09 -12.26
C ALA A 24 4.83 -4.38 -12.36
N SER A 25 5.51 -5.52 -12.49
CA SER A 25 4.87 -6.84 -12.47
C SER A 25 4.42 -7.23 -11.06
N LYS A 26 3.54 -8.24 -10.96
CA LYS A 26 3.11 -8.83 -9.68
C LYS A 26 4.31 -9.21 -8.78
N GLU A 27 5.33 -9.85 -9.37
CA GLU A 27 6.53 -10.28 -8.65
C GLU A 27 7.36 -9.10 -8.13
N ARG A 28 7.45 -8.02 -8.90
CA ARG A 28 8.19 -6.81 -8.49
C ARG A 28 7.51 -6.12 -7.31
N VAL A 29 6.17 -6.05 -7.31
CA VAL A 29 5.39 -5.54 -6.18
C VAL A 29 5.58 -6.41 -4.94
N TYR A 30 5.53 -7.74 -5.11
CA TYR A 30 5.78 -8.68 -4.00
C TYR A 30 7.18 -8.50 -3.39
N LYS A 31 8.24 -8.50 -4.21
CA LYS A 31 9.62 -8.30 -3.74
C LYS A 31 9.83 -6.97 -3.04
N ALA A 32 9.18 -5.91 -3.53
CA ALA A 32 9.19 -4.61 -2.88
C ALA A 32 8.60 -4.66 -1.47
N LEU A 33 7.45 -5.32 -1.29
CA LEU A 33 6.83 -5.49 0.03
C LEU A 33 7.70 -6.32 0.96
N GLU A 34 8.28 -7.42 0.47
CA GLU A 34 9.23 -8.23 1.24
C GLU A 34 10.39 -7.39 1.80
N LEU A 35 10.99 -6.51 0.98
CA LEU A 35 12.08 -5.63 1.41
C LEU A 35 11.61 -4.64 2.49
N ILE A 36 10.41 -4.08 2.34
CA ILE A 36 9.81 -3.17 3.32
C ILE A 36 9.52 -3.88 4.65
N PHE A 37 8.97 -5.09 4.61
CA PHE A 37 8.63 -5.85 5.82
C PHE A 37 9.87 -6.20 6.64
N LYS A 38 11.01 -6.47 5.98
CA LYS A 38 12.30 -6.71 6.67
C LYS A 38 12.80 -5.51 7.47
N LEU A 39 12.38 -4.30 7.14
CA LEU A 39 12.71 -3.08 7.91
C LEU A 39 11.83 -2.91 9.17
N LYS A 40 10.80 -3.74 9.34
CA LYS A 40 9.87 -3.72 10.47
C LYS A 40 9.29 -2.32 10.77
N PRO A 41 8.70 -1.63 9.77
CA PRO A 41 8.08 -0.33 10.01
C PRO A 41 6.84 -0.45 10.90
N LYS A 42 6.47 0.63 11.59
CA LYS A 42 5.24 0.67 12.41
C LYS A 42 3.96 0.51 11.57
N VAL A 43 3.97 1.07 10.36
CA VAL A 43 2.85 0.98 9.41
C VAL A 43 3.41 1.14 8.00
N VAL A 44 2.78 0.48 7.01
CA VAL A 44 3.12 0.63 5.60
C VAL A 44 1.97 1.28 4.86
N LEU A 45 2.24 2.41 4.21
CA LEU A 45 1.33 3.04 3.27
C LEU A 45 1.73 2.68 1.83
N VAL A 46 0.91 1.88 1.16
CA VAL A 46 1.07 1.59 -0.27
C VAL A 46 0.20 2.55 -1.06
N ASN A 47 0.79 3.32 -1.98
CA ASN A 47 0.04 4.23 -2.86
C ASN A 47 0.35 3.89 -4.31
N ILE A 48 -0.64 3.36 -5.04
CA ILE A 48 -0.48 2.92 -6.42
C ILE A 48 -1.50 3.61 -7.32
N PHE A 49 -0.99 4.18 -8.41
CA PHE A 49 -1.77 4.59 -9.57
C PHE A 49 -1.63 3.49 -10.64
N GLY A 50 -2.64 2.64 -10.75
CA GLY A 50 -2.76 1.60 -11.76
C GLY A 50 -3.02 2.19 -13.14
N GLY A 51 -2.12 1.90 -14.06
CA GLY A 51 -2.25 2.20 -15.49
C GLY A 51 -2.12 0.90 -16.28
N ILE A 52 -0.92 0.65 -16.80
CA ILE A 52 -0.53 -0.63 -17.45
C ILE A 52 -0.63 -1.77 -16.43
N THR A 53 -0.06 -1.59 -15.24
CA THR A 53 -0.29 -2.52 -14.13
C THR A 53 -1.65 -2.23 -13.52
N ARG A 54 -2.57 -3.18 -13.62
CA ARG A 54 -3.92 -3.07 -13.08
C ARG A 54 -3.95 -3.22 -11.55
N CYS A 55 -4.86 -2.51 -10.91
CA CYS A 55 -5.02 -2.51 -9.45
C CYS A 55 -5.38 -3.88 -8.87
N ASP A 56 -6.10 -4.72 -9.60
CA ASP A 56 -6.43 -6.09 -9.17
C ASP A 56 -5.22 -7.03 -9.14
N ILE A 57 -4.29 -6.90 -10.09
CA ILE A 57 -3.01 -7.63 -10.07
C ILE A 57 -2.16 -7.19 -8.88
N VAL A 58 -2.13 -5.88 -8.59
CA VAL A 58 -1.43 -5.32 -7.42
C VAL A 58 -2.05 -5.82 -6.13
N ALA A 59 -3.38 -5.81 -6.02
CA ALA A 59 -4.10 -6.33 -4.86
C ALA A 59 -3.76 -7.80 -4.58
N GLN A 60 -3.71 -8.65 -5.62
CA GLN A 60 -3.30 -10.04 -5.48
C GLN A 60 -1.85 -10.19 -5.00
N ALA A 61 -0.93 -9.35 -5.47
CA ALA A 61 0.46 -9.35 -4.99
C ALA A 61 0.53 -9.04 -3.49
N ILE A 62 -0.24 -8.05 -3.05
CA ILE A 62 -0.26 -7.61 -1.65
C ILE A 62 -0.87 -8.68 -0.74
N ILE A 63 -2.00 -9.27 -1.14
CA ILE A 63 -2.63 -10.37 -0.39
C ILE A 63 -1.66 -11.55 -0.26
N GLN A 64 -0.97 -11.89 -1.35
CA GLN A 64 0.03 -12.95 -1.32
C GLN A 64 1.18 -12.63 -0.36
N ALA A 65 1.76 -11.42 -0.44
CA ALA A 65 2.81 -11.00 0.47
C ALA A 65 2.36 -11.04 1.94
N LEU A 66 1.16 -10.57 2.25
CA LEU A 66 0.64 -10.65 3.63
C LEU A 66 0.39 -12.09 4.10
N SER A 67 0.06 -13.01 3.20
CA SER A 67 -0.10 -14.42 3.52
C SER A 67 1.24 -15.12 3.76
N ASP A 68 2.28 -14.74 3.01
CA ASP A 68 3.59 -15.38 3.06
C ASP A 68 4.45 -14.84 4.22
N PHE A 69 4.14 -13.65 4.74
CA PHE A 69 4.86 -13.01 5.85
C PHE A 69 3.96 -12.88 7.08
N SER A 70 4.04 -13.83 8.02
CA SER A 70 3.25 -13.84 9.27
C SER A 70 3.45 -12.60 10.13
N ASP A 71 4.65 -12.02 10.07
CA ASP A 71 5.06 -10.87 10.89
C ASP A 71 4.92 -9.55 10.11
N ALA A 72 4.08 -9.52 9.08
CA ALA A 72 3.89 -8.32 8.28
C ALA A 72 3.33 -7.17 9.13
N PRO A 73 3.89 -5.96 8.99
CA PRO A 73 3.41 -4.78 9.72
C PRO A 73 1.99 -4.39 9.24
N PRO A 74 1.24 -3.63 10.05
CA PRO A 74 -0.05 -3.07 9.63
C PRO A 74 0.07 -2.32 8.31
N MET A 75 -0.90 -2.55 7.42
CA MET A 75 -0.90 -1.95 6.08
C MET A 75 -2.13 -1.10 5.84
N VAL A 76 -1.90 0.02 5.16
CA VAL A 76 -2.93 0.86 4.55
C VAL A 76 -2.62 0.99 3.06
N ILE A 77 -3.60 0.74 2.23
CA ILE A 77 -3.43 0.71 0.78
C ILE A 77 -4.33 1.75 0.14
N ARG A 78 -3.76 2.51 -0.79
CA ARG A 78 -4.49 3.36 -1.70
C ARG A 78 -4.23 2.90 -3.13
N LEU A 79 -5.28 2.45 -3.80
CA LEU A 79 -5.25 2.04 -5.20
C LEU A 79 -6.11 3.01 -6.00
N THR A 80 -5.62 3.44 -7.16
CA THR A 80 -6.46 4.16 -8.12
C THR A 80 -6.15 3.81 -9.56
N GLY A 81 -7.11 3.96 -10.47
CA GLY A 81 -6.92 3.75 -11.91
C GLY A 81 -7.52 2.44 -12.45
N THR A 82 -6.81 1.76 -13.35
CA THR A 82 -7.36 0.58 -14.07
C THR A 82 -7.72 -0.57 -13.11
N ASN A 83 -8.95 -1.07 -13.17
CA ASN A 83 -9.52 -2.10 -12.28
C ASN A 83 -9.45 -1.74 -10.78
N GLU A 84 -9.54 -0.45 -10.45
CA GLU A 84 -9.52 0.04 -9.07
C GLU A 84 -10.60 -0.60 -8.20
N LYS A 85 -11.85 -0.66 -8.68
CA LYS A 85 -12.98 -1.21 -7.92
C LYS A 85 -12.75 -2.67 -7.56
N GLU A 86 -12.28 -3.46 -8.52
CA GLU A 86 -11.96 -4.87 -8.35
C GLU A 86 -10.80 -5.05 -7.38
N GLY A 87 -9.71 -4.27 -7.54
CA GLY A 87 -8.56 -4.31 -6.64
C GLY A 87 -8.93 -3.98 -5.19
N ILE A 88 -9.73 -2.93 -4.98
CA ILE A 88 -10.20 -2.54 -3.63
C ILE A 88 -11.14 -3.60 -3.05
N ALA A 89 -12.04 -4.17 -3.86
CA ALA A 89 -12.93 -5.23 -3.40
C ALA A 89 -12.16 -6.47 -2.95
N LEU A 90 -11.10 -6.87 -3.67
CA LEU A 90 -10.22 -7.97 -3.29
C LEU A 90 -9.55 -7.72 -1.94
N LEU A 91 -8.98 -6.52 -1.74
CA LEU A 91 -8.32 -6.15 -0.49
C LEU A 91 -9.29 -6.09 0.69
N LYS A 92 -10.48 -5.50 0.50
CA LYS A 92 -11.52 -5.43 1.54
C LYS A 92 -12.03 -6.82 1.94
N LYS A 93 -12.18 -7.73 0.97
CA LYS A 93 -12.55 -9.13 1.25
C LYS A 93 -11.49 -9.83 2.10
N ALA A 94 -10.22 -9.50 1.89
CA ALA A 94 -9.10 -9.95 2.72
C ALA A 94 -8.95 -9.18 4.05
N LYS A 95 -9.92 -8.30 4.40
CA LYS A 95 -9.90 -7.45 5.60
C LYS A 95 -8.72 -6.48 5.67
N ILE A 96 -8.21 -6.04 4.52
CA ILE A 96 -7.13 -5.07 4.42
C ILE A 96 -7.72 -3.66 4.22
N ASN A 97 -7.15 -2.66 4.92
CA ASN A 97 -7.53 -1.26 4.78
C ASN A 97 -7.19 -0.75 3.37
N ALA A 98 -8.20 -0.55 2.52
CA ALA A 98 -8.04 -0.15 1.13
C ALA A 98 -8.95 1.03 0.75
N PHE A 99 -8.35 2.07 0.16
CA PHE A 99 -8.98 3.36 -0.16
C PHE A 99 -8.71 3.79 -1.61
N GLN A 100 -9.60 4.63 -2.14
CA GLN A 100 -9.40 5.31 -3.43
C GLN A 100 -8.74 6.68 -3.24
N ASP A 101 -9.18 7.39 -2.21
CA ASP A 101 -8.71 8.73 -1.89
C ASP A 101 -7.44 8.69 -1.02
N VAL A 102 -6.51 9.61 -1.30
CA VAL A 102 -5.25 9.69 -0.58
C VAL A 102 -5.42 10.21 0.84
N MET A 103 -6.34 11.16 1.06
CA MET A 103 -6.56 11.73 2.40
C MET A 103 -7.22 10.71 3.32
N ASP A 104 -8.15 9.91 2.82
CA ASP A 104 -8.74 8.81 3.60
C ASP A 104 -7.70 7.77 4.00
N ALA A 105 -6.80 7.40 3.08
CA ALA A 105 -5.70 6.49 3.37
C ALA A 105 -4.76 7.07 4.44
N VAL A 106 -4.37 8.34 4.31
CA VAL A 106 -3.46 8.98 5.29
C VAL A 106 -4.12 9.15 6.66
N LYS A 107 -5.41 9.50 6.73
CA LYS A 107 -6.16 9.50 8.00
C LYS A 107 -6.15 8.12 8.64
N LYS A 108 -6.36 7.06 7.86
CA LYS A 108 -6.31 5.69 8.40
C LYS A 108 -4.92 5.31 8.90
N VAL A 109 -3.86 5.75 8.23
CA VAL A 109 -2.48 5.57 8.72
C VAL A 109 -2.32 6.19 10.11
N LYS A 110 -2.84 7.39 10.34
CA LYS A 110 -2.78 8.05 11.65
C LYS A 110 -3.56 7.30 12.73
N GLU A 111 -4.74 6.78 12.40
CA GLU A 111 -5.51 5.93 13.33
C GLU A 111 -4.72 4.70 13.73
N VAL A 112 -4.19 3.95 12.75
CA VAL A 112 -3.42 2.71 12.98
C VAL A 112 -2.14 2.96 13.78
N LEU A 113 -1.52 4.14 13.67
CA LEU A 113 -0.33 4.49 14.46
C LEU A 113 -0.63 4.82 15.93
N ASN A 114 -1.90 5.15 16.24
CA ASN A 114 -2.35 5.50 17.60
C ASN A 114 -3.07 4.34 18.30
N GLU A 115 -3.35 3.24 17.60
CA GLU A 115 -3.82 1.96 18.13
C GLU A 115 -2.67 1.19 18.79
#